data_AF-A0A7X6U611-F1
#
_entry.id   AF-A0A7X6U611-F1
#
_cell.length_a   1.000
_cell.length_b   1.000
_cell.length_c   1.000
_cell.angle_alpha   90.00
_cell.angle_beta   90.00
_cell.angle_gamma   90.00
#
_symmetry.space_group_name_H-M   'P 1'
#
loop_
_entity.id
_entity.type
_entity.pdbx_description
1 polymer ?
#
loop_
_entity_poly.entity_id
_entity_poly.type
_entity_poly.pdbx_seq_one_letter_code
_entity_poly.pdbx_strand_id
1 'polypeptide(L)'
;MFPESSIWLIIGIAWFTALLPFFTEKSFVFVPWRQEGESTKTPYWLITCRALVHWFLIIYAATVMASQSSDAIKVTAFVASLILFALPVFVLGKQVRIKSFAVRLFELLGFFFFSGGIGFAIESFYANSHSQDWQFYAIALCLYIVLAYPGFVIRHLFKNRYNRRLIAQTQVGED
;
A
#
# COMPACT_ATOMS: atom_id res chain seq x y z
N MET A 1 4.32 4.96 -29.99
CA MET A 1 2.99 5.51 -29.65
C MET A 1 2.46 4.67 -28.52
N PHE A 2 2.17 5.28 -27.36
CA PHE A 2 1.61 4.53 -26.22
C PHE A 2 0.26 3.93 -26.62
N PRO A 3 0.03 2.62 -26.41
CA PRO A 3 -1.29 2.05 -26.57
C PRO A 3 -2.25 2.70 -25.57
N GLU A 4 -3.44 3.12 -26.00
CA GLU A 4 -4.46 3.64 -25.09
C GLU A 4 -4.81 2.63 -23.98
N SER A 5 -4.67 1.34 -24.28
CA SER A 5 -4.87 0.25 -23.32
C SER A 5 -3.88 0.27 -22.14
N SER A 6 -2.65 0.75 -22.32
CA SER A 6 -1.66 0.84 -21.24
C SER A 6 -2.05 1.87 -20.18
N ILE A 7 -2.68 2.97 -20.57
CA ILE A 7 -3.14 4.02 -19.64
C ILE A 7 -4.25 3.46 -18.74
N TRP A 8 -5.26 2.82 -19.33
CA TRP A 8 -6.34 2.18 -18.58
C TRP A 8 -5.84 1.06 -17.66
N LEU A 9 -4.83 0.31 -18.09
CA LEU A 9 -4.19 -0.72 -17.27
C LEU A 9 -3.54 -0.10 -16.02
N ILE A 10 -2.73 0.95 -16.18
CA ILE A 10 -2.09 1.65 -15.05
C ILE A 10 -3.14 2.23 -14.10
N ILE A 11 -4.18 2.86 -14.61
CA ILE A 11 -5.28 3.41 -13.80
C ILE A 11 -5.99 2.29 -13.04
N GLY A 12 -6.27 1.15 -13.69
CA GLY A 12 -6.90 -0.02 -13.07
C GLY A 12 -6.04 -0.61 -11.95
N ILE A 13 -4.74 -0.76 -12.17
CA ILE A 13 -3.78 -1.21 -11.15
C ILE A 13 -3.71 -0.20 -10.00
N ALA A 14 -3.61 1.09 -10.29
CA ALA A 14 -3.53 2.14 -9.28
C ALA A 14 -4.78 2.15 -8.39
N TRP A 15 -5.96 2.07 -9.00
CA TRP A 15 -7.22 2.00 -8.27
C TRP A 15 -7.31 0.74 -7.40
N PHE A 16 -6.99 -0.43 -7.96
CA PHE A 16 -7.03 -1.69 -7.22
C PHE A 16 -6.06 -1.70 -6.03
N THR A 17 -4.82 -1.26 -6.25
CA THR A 17 -3.79 -1.17 -5.21
C THR A 17 -4.12 -0.12 -4.15
N ALA A 18 -4.78 0.98 -4.52
CA ALA A 18 -5.23 2.00 -3.57
C ALA A 18 -6.36 1.49 -2.64
N LEU A 19 -7.18 0.54 -3.12
CA LEU A 19 -8.26 -0.05 -2.34
C LEU A 19 -7.79 -1.16 -1.38
N LEU A 20 -6.77 -1.93 -1.76
CA LEU A 20 -6.27 -3.09 -1.01
C LEU A 20 -6.07 -2.84 0.51
N PRO A 21 -5.42 -1.74 0.95
CA PRO A 21 -5.20 -1.46 2.37
C PRO A 21 -6.48 -1.37 3.21
N PHE A 22 -7.58 -0.98 2.58
CA PHE A 22 -8.88 -0.75 3.22
C PHE A 22 -9.79 -1.96 3.18
N PHE A 23 -9.57 -2.93 2.30
CA PHE A 23 -10.38 -4.15 2.29
C PHE A 23 -9.79 -5.26 3.17
N THR A 24 -8.48 -5.26 3.43
CA THR A 24 -7.83 -6.30 4.23
C THR A 24 -7.57 -5.89 5.67
N GLU A 25 -7.75 -6.83 6.61
CA GLU A 25 -7.33 -6.66 8.02
C GLU A 25 -5.84 -6.97 8.21
N LYS A 26 -5.18 -7.60 7.21
CA LYS A 26 -3.77 -7.98 7.28
C LYS A 26 -2.85 -6.78 7.03
N SER A 27 -1.70 -6.75 7.70
CA SER A 27 -0.66 -5.73 7.49
C SER A 27 0.19 -6.11 6.27
N PHE A 28 0.29 -5.23 5.27
CA PHE A 28 1.12 -5.42 4.07
C PHE A 28 2.51 -4.78 4.18
N VAL A 29 2.71 -3.91 5.17
CA VAL A 29 3.96 -3.17 5.37
C VAL A 29 4.37 -3.25 6.85
N PHE A 30 5.67 -3.29 7.11
CA PHE A 30 6.23 -3.13 8.46
C PHE A 30 6.27 -1.65 8.85
N VAL A 31 5.70 -1.34 10.01
CA VAL A 31 5.67 0.01 10.59
C VAL A 31 6.70 0.15 11.72
N PRO A 32 7.24 1.36 11.95
CA PRO A 32 8.29 1.56 12.97
C PRO A 32 7.77 1.56 14.41
N TRP A 33 6.45 1.52 14.63
CA TRP A 33 5.84 1.41 15.96
C TRP A 33 5.24 0.02 16.19
N ARG A 34 5.15 -0.39 17.46
CA ARG A 34 4.54 -1.66 17.85
C ARG A 34 3.03 -1.65 17.58
N GLN A 35 2.51 -2.67 16.92
CA GLN A 35 1.09 -2.81 16.63
C GLN A 35 0.33 -3.50 17.78
N GLU A 36 -0.97 -3.22 17.92
CA GLU A 36 -1.83 -3.84 18.94
C GLU A 36 -1.94 -5.36 18.70
N GLY A 37 -1.37 -6.15 19.62
CA GLY A 37 -1.30 -7.60 19.55
C GLY A 37 0.09 -8.19 19.27
N GLU A 38 1.07 -7.35 18.94
CA GLU A 38 2.48 -7.78 18.79
C GLU A 38 3.11 -8.08 20.17
N SER A 39 3.91 -9.14 20.27
CA SER A 39 4.48 -9.58 21.55
C SER A 39 5.33 -8.49 22.21
N THR A 40 5.18 -8.32 23.52
CA THR A 40 5.97 -7.35 24.30
C THR A 40 7.47 -7.69 24.36
N LYS A 41 7.85 -8.92 24.00
CA LYS A 41 9.22 -9.43 24.08
C LYS A 41 10.18 -8.87 23.00
N THR A 42 9.67 -8.36 21.88
CA THR A 42 10.53 -7.84 20.80
C THR A 42 11.03 -6.44 21.15
N PRO A 43 12.34 -6.17 21.21
CA PRO A 43 12.83 -4.83 21.54
C PRO A 43 12.42 -3.81 20.46
N TYR A 44 12.11 -2.57 20.87
CA TYR A 44 11.65 -1.50 19.97
C TYR A 44 12.64 -1.23 18.82
N TRP A 45 13.94 -1.29 19.08
CA TRP A 45 14.97 -1.06 18.05
C TRP A 45 14.89 -2.05 16.88
N LEU A 46 14.61 -3.35 17.15
CA LEU A 46 14.45 -4.34 16.09
C LEU A 46 13.21 -4.08 15.24
N ILE A 47 12.12 -3.58 15.84
CA ILE A 47 10.89 -3.21 15.10
C ILE A 47 11.20 -2.07 14.14
N THR A 48 11.85 -1.01 14.64
CA THR A 48 12.24 0.15 13.82
C THR A 48 13.23 -0.23 12.74
N CYS A 49 14.28 -1.00 13.05
CA CYS A 49 15.26 -1.44 12.06
C CYS A 49 14.63 -2.30 10.96
N ARG A 50 13.79 -3.28 11.33
CA ARG A 50 13.05 -4.09 10.36
C ARG A 50 12.17 -3.23 9.46
N ALA A 51 11.45 -2.26 10.04
CA ALA A 51 10.60 -1.34 9.28
C ALA A 51 11.43 -0.47 8.32
N LEU A 52 12.52 0.13 8.79
CA LEU A 52 13.40 0.95 7.97
C LEU A 52 14.01 0.16 6.80
N VAL A 53 14.52 -1.04 7.07
CA VAL A 53 15.06 -1.93 6.02
C VAL A 53 13.97 -2.26 5.00
N HIS A 54 12.77 -2.58 5.45
CA HIS A 54 11.67 -2.90 4.56
C HIS A 54 11.24 -1.72 3.68
N TRP A 55 11.11 -0.52 4.26
CA TRP A 55 10.81 0.71 3.52
C TRP A 55 11.91 1.07 2.53
N PHE A 56 13.16 0.92 2.93
CA PHE A 56 14.30 1.12 2.05
C PHE A 56 14.27 0.14 0.86
N LEU A 57 13.95 -1.13 1.10
CA LEU A 57 13.82 -2.13 0.04
C LEU A 57 12.66 -1.85 -0.92
N ILE A 58 11.51 -1.37 -0.42
CA ILE A 58 10.38 -0.98 -1.27
C ILE A 58 10.77 0.18 -2.19
N ILE A 59 11.38 1.23 -1.63
CA ILE A 59 11.82 2.40 -2.40
C ILE A 59 12.88 1.99 -3.41
N TYR A 60 13.86 1.18 -2.99
CA TYR A 60 14.90 0.68 -3.88
C TYR A 60 14.29 -0.12 -5.05
N ALA A 61 13.39 -1.06 -4.78
CA ALA A 61 12.72 -1.84 -5.82
C ALA A 61 11.93 -0.94 -6.79
N ALA A 62 11.23 0.08 -6.28
CA ALA A 62 10.51 1.05 -7.12
C ALA A 62 11.46 1.89 -7.99
N THR A 63 12.59 2.33 -7.45
CA THR A 63 13.60 3.06 -8.25
C THR A 63 14.25 2.18 -9.33
N VAL A 64 14.45 0.90 -9.05
CA VAL A 64 14.97 -0.08 -10.03
C VAL A 64 13.94 -0.37 -11.13
N MET A 65 12.64 -0.33 -10.83
CA MET A 65 11.61 -0.38 -11.87
C MET A 65 11.60 0.86 -12.76
N ALA A 66 11.88 2.02 -12.17
CA ALA A 66 11.88 3.30 -12.87
C ALA A 66 13.19 3.56 -13.66
N SER A 67 14.26 2.81 -13.40
CA SER A 67 15.53 2.97 -14.10
C SER A 67 15.48 2.38 -15.52
N GLN A 68 16.34 2.90 -16.40
CA GLN A 68 16.55 2.37 -17.76
C GLN A 68 17.37 1.06 -17.77
N SER A 69 17.17 0.21 -16.76
CA SER A 69 17.83 -1.09 -16.63
C SER A 69 17.19 -2.12 -17.57
N SER A 70 17.88 -3.25 -17.76
CA SER A 70 17.36 -4.35 -18.59
C SER A 70 16.03 -4.88 -18.07
N ASP A 71 15.22 -5.43 -18.98
CA ASP A 71 13.88 -5.93 -18.66
C ASP A 71 13.90 -7.03 -17.59
N ALA A 72 14.94 -7.86 -17.61
CA ALA A 72 15.17 -8.89 -16.58
C ALA A 72 15.30 -8.30 -15.17
N ILE A 73 15.94 -7.15 -15.03
CA ILE A 73 16.11 -6.46 -13.74
C ILE A 73 14.76 -5.88 -13.28
N LYS A 74 13.95 -5.35 -14.19
CA LYS A 74 12.61 -4.83 -13.86
C LYS A 74 11.67 -5.95 -13.43
N VAL A 75 11.68 -7.09 -14.13
CA VAL A 75 10.87 -8.26 -13.77
C VAL A 75 11.29 -8.81 -12.41
N THR A 76 12.59 -8.92 -12.14
CA THR A 76 13.06 -9.37 -10.82
C THR A 76 12.69 -8.38 -9.72
N ALA A 77 12.78 -7.06 -9.95
CA ALA A 77 12.31 -6.03 -9.02
C ALA A 77 10.78 -6.12 -8.78
N PHE A 78 10.00 -6.47 -9.80
CA PHE A 78 8.55 -6.69 -9.68
C PHE A 78 8.23 -7.90 -8.81
N VAL A 79 8.85 -9.03 -9.08
CA VAL A 79 8.70 -10.23 -8.27
C VAL A 79 9.18 -9.98 -6.84
N ALA A 80 10.32 -9.30 -6.66
CA ALA A 80 10.83 -8.93 -5.35
C ALA A 80 9.86 -8.04 -4.57
N SER A 81 9.22 -7.08 -5.23
CA SER A 81 8.21 -6.21 -4.61
C SER A 81 7.00 -7.01 -4.12
N LEU A 82 6.49 -7.95 -4.93
CA LEU A 82 5.41 -8.84 -4.49
C LEU A 82 5.78 -9.67 -3.26
N ILE A 83 7.01 -10.20 -3.24
CA ILE A 83 7.55 -10.93 -2.08
C ILE A 83 7.64 -10.01 -0.86
N LEU A 84 8.17 -8.79 -1.03
CA LEU A 84 8.27 -7.81 0.05
C LEU A 84 6.92 -7.53 0.68
N PHE A 85 5.87 -7.27 -0.10
CA PHE A 85 4.52 -7.06 0.44
C PHE A 85 3.87 -8.32 1.05
N ALA A 86 4.29 -9.51 0.61
CA ALA A 86 3.83 -10.77 1.20
C ALA A 86 4.44 -11.06 2.56
N LEU A 87 5.70 -10.65 2.82
CA LEU A 87 6.41 -10.95 4.08
C LEU A 87 5.65 -10.46 5.34
N PRO A 88 5.19 -9.20 5.43
CA PRO A 88 4.41 -8.74 6.58
C PRO A 88 3.12 -9.52 6.78
N VAL A 89 2.48 -9.95 5.71
CA VAL A 89 1.23 -10.74 5.77
C VAL A 89 1.46 -12.08 6.47
N PHE A 90 2.59 -12.74 6.23
CA PHE A 90 2.93 -14.01 6.87
C PHE A 90 3.47 -13.83 8.29
N VAL A 91 4.31 -12.83 8.52
CA VAL A 91 4.97 -12.60 9.82
C VAL A 91 4.02 -12.01 10.86
N LEU A 92 3.23 -11.00 10.48
CA LEU A 92 2.31 -10.29 11.37
C LEU A 92 0.87 -10.82 11.33
N GLY A 93 0.53 -11.65 10.34
CA GLY A 93 -0.85 -12.06 10.07
C GLY A 93 -1.55 -12.81 11.22
N LYS A 94 -0.79 -13.43 12.14
CA LYS A 94 -1.35 -14.08 13.35
C LYS A 94 -1.45 -13.16 14.57
N GLN A 95 -0.69 -12.05 14.60
CA GLN A 95 -0.50 -11.24 15.81
C GLN A 95 -1.37 -9.98 15.83
N VAL A 96 -1.64 -9.38 14.67
CA VAL A 96 -2.30 -8.08 14.59
C VAL A 96 -3.80 -8.26 14.37
N ARG A 97 -4.60 -8.03 15.42
CA ARG A 97 -6.08 -8.09 15.34
C ARG A 97 -6.73 -6.76 14.97
N ILE A 98 -6.12 -5.64 15.36
CA ILE A 98 -6.68 -4.30 15.19
C ILE A 98 -5.69 -3.44 14.43
N LYS A 99 -6.08 -2.99 13.24
CA LYS A 99 -5.26 -2.17 12.35
C LYS A 99 -5.57 -0.70 12.55
N SER A 100 -4.59 0.07 13.01
CA SER A 100 -4.75 1.52 13.20
C SER A 100 -4.82 2.24 11.85
N PHE A 101 -5.41 3.44 11.86
CA PHE A 101 -5.49 4.29 10.68
C PHE A 101 -4.10 4.62 10.10
N ALA A 102 -3.12 4.91 10.98
CA ALA A 102 -1.75 5.20 10.58
C ALA A 102 -1.13 4.03 9.78
N VAL A 103 -1.35 2.78 10.18
CA VAL A 103 -0.82 1.62 9.44
C VAL A 103 -1.37 1.60 8.02
N ARG A 104 -2.66 1.89 7.83
CA ARG A 104 -3.29 1.94 6.49
C ARG A 104 -2.69 3.04 5.61
N LEU A 105 -2.35 4.20 6.18
CA LEU A 105 -1.71 5.28 5.44
C LEU A 105 -0.30 4.90 4.98
N PHE A 106 0.47 4.24 5.85
CA PHE A 106 1.79 3.73 5.50
C PHE A 106 1.71 2.62 4.43
N GLU A 107 0.71 1.75 4.47
CA GLU A 107 0.49 0.79 3.38
C GLU A 107 0.09 1.47 2.07
N LEU A 108 -0.77 2.48 2.13
CA LEU A 108 -1.14 3.27 0.96
C LEU A 108 0.11 3.87 0.29
N LEU A 109 1.01 4.44 1.09
CA LEU A 109 2.28 4.96 0.59
C LEU A 109 3.16 3.85 -0.01
N GLY A 110 3.21 2.67 0.61
CA GLY A 110 3.93 1.52 0.04
C GLY A 110 3.37 1.11 -1.33
N PHE A 111 2.04 0.98 -1.44
CA PHE A 111 1.39 0.66 -2.70
C PHE A 111 1.48 1.79 -3.74
N PHE A 112 1.59 3.04 -3.33
CA PHE A 112 1.87 4.16 -4.22
C PHE A 112 3.24 4.00 -4.89
N PHE A 113 4.30 3.70 -4.14
CA PHE A 113 5.63 3.42 -4.72
C PHE A 113 5.59 2.21 -5.67
N PHE A 114 4.85 1.15 -5.31
CA PHE A 114 4.68 -0.02 -6.17
C PHE A 114 3.94 0.31 -7.47
N SER A 115 2.80 0.99 -7.38
CA SER A 115 2.01 1.40 -8.54
C SER A 115 2.77 2.38 -9.44
N GLY A 116 3.51 3.32 -8.85
CA GLY A 116 4.37 4.25 -9.57
C GLY A 116 5.51 3.53 -10.28
N GLY A 117 6.17 2.58 -9.61
CA GLY A 117 7.20 1.73 -10.22
C GLY A 117 6.69 0.95 -11.42
N ILE A 118 5.48 0.37 -11.35
CA ILE A 118 4.84 -0.31 -12.49
C ILE A 118 4.58 0.67 -13.63
N GLY A 119 4.08 1.87 -13.34
CA GLY A 119 3.85 2.92 -14.33
C GLY A 119 5.12 3.29 -15.09
N PHE A 120 6.21 3.58 -14.37
CA PHE A 120 7.50 3.90 -14.98
C PHE A 120 8.13 2.71 -15.71
N ALA A 121 7.96 1.49 -15.21
CA ALA A 121 8.41 0.29 -15.91
C ALA A 121 7.71 0.17 -17.27
N ILE A 122 6.37 0.30 -17.30
CA ILE A 122 5.58 0.31 -18.54
C ILE A 122 6.03 1.46 -19.46
N GLU A 123 6.24 2.65 -18.92
CA GLU A 123 6.65 3.81 -19.70
C GLU A 123 7.98 3.58 -20.41
N SER A 124 8.97 3.03 -19.69
CA SER A 124 10.30 2.72 -20.21
C SER A 124 10.33 1.66 -21.31
N PHE A 125 9.27 0.86 -21.48
CA PHE A 125 9.16 -0.10 -22.58
C PHE A 125 8.74 0.57 -23.90
N TYR A 126 7.98 1.66 -23.85
CA TYR A 126 7.41 2.31 -25.04
C TYR A 126 8.10 3.62 -25.42
N ALA A 127 8.74 4.30 -24.46
CA ALA A 127 9.42 5.57 -24.68
C ALA A 127 10.64 5.71 -23.75
N ASN A 128 11.53 6.64 -24.10
CA ASN A 128 12.60 7.04 -23.20
C ASN A 128 12.01 7.79 -22.00
N SER A 129 12.44 7.41 -20.80
CA SER A 129 12.03 8.07 -19.56
C SER A 129 12.52 9.51 -19.54
N HIS A 130 11.58 10.45 -19.54
CA HIS A 130 11.87 11.88 -19.42
C HIS A 130 11.97 12.25 -17.93
N SER A 131 12.91 13.15 -17.61
CA SER A 131 12.99 13.71 -16.25
C SER A 131 11.74 14.53 -15.96
N GLN A 132 10.93 14.05 -15.03
CA GLN A 132 9.73 14.75 -14.55
C GLN A 132 10.07 15.57 -13.30
N ASP A 133 9.45 16.74 -13.16
CA ASP A 133 9.66 17.58 -11.99
C ASP A 133 8.93 17.03 -10.74
N TRP A 134 9.33 17.52 -9.56
CA TRP A 134 8.75 17.10 -8.28
C TRP A 134 7.22 17.29 -8.21
N GLN A 135 6.67 18.29 -8.92
CA GLN A 135 5.25 18.59 -8.97
C GLN A 135 4.45 17.42 -9.57
N PHE A 136 5.02 16.71 -10.56
CA PHE A 136 4.36 15.54 -11.15
C PHE A 136 4.10 14.47 -10.08
N TYR A 137 5.11 14.17 -9.28
CA TYR A 137 5.00 13.18 -8.20
C TYR A 137 4.01 13.62 -7.12
N ALA A 138 3.98 14.93 -6.79
CA ALA A 138 3.01 15.47 -5.83
C ALA A 138 1.56 15.33 -6.33
N ILE A 139 1.30 15.66 -7.60
CA ILE A 139 -0.03 15.51 -8.21
C ILE A 139 -0.43 14.03 -8.29
N ALA A 140 0.49 13.15 -8.70
CA ALA A 140 0.25 11.71 -8.76
C ALA A 140 -0.12 11.14 -7.37
N LEU A 141 0.58 11.56 -6.32
CA LEU A 141 0.28 11.16 -4.95
C LEU A 141 -1.11 11.65 -4.51
N CYS A 142 -1.45 12.90 -4.78
CA CYS A 142 -2.78 13.45 -4.48
C CYS A 142 -3.89 12.67 -5.20
N LEU A 143 -3.72 12.39 -6.50
CA LEU A 143 -4.67 11.59 -7.28
C LEU A 143 -4.80 10.16 -6.72
N TYR A 144 -3.69 9.54 -6.31
CA TYR A 144 -3.70 8.21 -5.72
C TYR A 144 -4.47 8.17 -4.39
N ILE A 145 -4.30 9.19 -3.53
CA ILE A 145 -5.07 9.33 -2.29
C ILE A 145 -6.57 9.46 -2.59
N VAL A 146 -6.94 10.24 -3.61
CA VAL A 146 -8.35 10.38 -4.04
C VAL A 146 -8.92 9.05 -4.51
N LEU A 147 -8.17 8.25 -5.27
CA LEU A 147 -8.59 6.91 -5.69
C LEU A 147 -8.81 5.96 -4.50
N ALA A 148 -8.10 6.17 -3.40
CA ALA A 148 -8.22 5.38 -2.18
C ALA A 148 -9.47 5.73 -1.34
N TYR A 149 -10.04 6.92 -1.54
CA TYR A 149 -11.19 7.45 -0.80
C TYR A 149 -12.39 6.48 -0.68
N PRO A 150 -12.88 5.82 -1.76
CA PRO A 150 -13.98 4.86 -1.64
C PRO A 150 -13.70 3.74 -0.62
N GLY A 151 -12.49 3.19 -0.58
CA GLY A 151 -12.09 2.19 0.42
C GLY A 151 -12.12 2.77 1.85
N PHE A 152 -11.64 4.00 2.02
CA PHE A 152 -11.69 4.69 3.29
C PHE A 152 -13.12 4.88 3.80
N VAL A 153 -14.03 5.36 2.96
CA VAL A 153 -15.44 5.63 3.29
C VAL A 153 -16.16 4.34 3.71
N ILE A 154 -16.04 3.27 2.92
CA ILE A 154 -16.72 2.00 3.19
C ILE A 154 -16.34 1.46 4.57
N ARG A 155 -15.05 1.44 4.89
CA ARG A 155 -14.59 0.86 6.15
C ARG A 155 -14.81 1.76 7.36
N HIS A 156 -14.58 3.07 7.24
CA HIS A 156 -14.61 3.95 8.42
C HIS A 156 -15.98 4.58 8.65
N LEU A 157 -16.74 4.89 7.59
CA LEU A 157 -18.03 5.56 7.73
C LEU A 157 -19.20 4.58 7.74
N PHE A 158 -19.22 3.57 6.85
CA PHE A 158 -20.35 2.64 6.78
C PHE A 158 -20.27 1.53 7.83
N LYS A 159 -19.15 0.82 7.94
CA LYS A 159 -18.99 -0.30 8.88
C LYS A 159 -19.13 0.15 10.35
N ASN A 160 -18.67 1.37 10.66
CA ASN A 160 -18.73 1.91 12.02
C ASN A 160 -20.14 2.41 12.41
N ARG A 161 -20.96 2.87 11.46
CA ARG A 161 -22.37 3.22 11.71
C ARG A 161 -23.25 1.99 11.90
N TYR A 162 -23.02 0.95 11.09
CA TYR A 162 -23.78 -0.30 11.19
C TYR A 162 -23.65 -0.93 12.60
N ASN A 163 -22.43 -1.03 13.12
CA ASN A 163 -22.20 -1.56 14.46
C ASN A 163 -22.86 -0.73 15.57
N ARG A 164 -22.87 0.60 15.46
CA ARG A 164 -23.57 1.46 16.44
C ARG A 164 -25.08 1.27 16.42
N ARG A 165 -25.68 1.09 15.24
CA ARG A 165 -27.13 0.87 15.10
C ARG A 165 -27.57 -0.46 15.72
N LEU A 166 -26.78 -1.52 15.54
CA LEU A 166 -27.05 -2.82 16.16
C LEU A 166 -27.03 -2.74 17.69
N ILE A 167 -26.03 -2.08 18.27
CA ILE A 167 -25.92 -1.91 19.73
C ILE A 167 -27.11 -1.10 20.28
N ALA A 168 -27.53 -0.05 19.57
CA ALA A 168 -28.69 0.74 19.97
C ALA A 168 -30.01 -0.08 19.93
N GLN A 169 -30.16 -1.00 18.98
CA GLN A 169 -31.33 -1.87 18.90
C GLN A 169 -31.36 -2.94 20.00
N THR A 170 -30.21 -3.49 20.38
CA THR A 170 -30.14 -4.48 21.47
C THR A 170 -30.45 -3.88 22.84
N GLN A 171 -30.15 -2.60 23.07
CA GLN A 171 -30.44 -1.93 24.34
C GLN A 171 -31.91 -1.56 24.50
N VAL A 172 -32.65 -1.38 23.40
CA VAL A 172 -34.09 -1.03 23.43
C VAL A 172 -34.99 -2.25 23.60
N GLY A 173 -34.46 -3.47 23.45
CA GLY A 173 -35.22 -4.72 23.59
C GLY A 173 -35.17 -5.36 24.98
N GLU A 174 -34.44 -4.78 25.94
CA GLU A 174 -34.30 -5.30 27.31
C GLU A 174 -35.12 -4.53 28.36
N ASP A 175 -35.84 -3.47 27.95
CA ASP A 175 -36.82 -2.73 28.76
C ASP A 175 -38.26 -3.20 28.46
#